data_AF-A0A3R7W0U2-F1
#
_entry.id   AF-A0A3R7W0U2-F1
#
_cell.length_a   1.000
_cell.length_b   1.000
_cell.length_c   1.000
_cell.angle_alpha   90.00
_cell.angle_beta   90.00
_cell.angle_gamma   90.00
#
_symmetry.space_group_name_H-M   'P 1'
#
loop_
_entity.id
_entity.type
_entity.pdbx_description
1 polymer ?
#
loop_
_entity_poly.entity_id
_entity_poly.type
_entity_poly.pdbx_seq_one_letter_code
_entity_poly.pdbx_strand_id
1 'polypeptide(L)'
;MSIAPEATVSAMKDVPTTSGSFSGSDKGLPPRKERSKSRDAGKRMGGGQKASWKLAEIPRAVPLDPNDPNYDSEADDNVVLVSTVIDSPKKSTPTLEPDELAAKELAINAPPEIKKRTIEILEEYFINGDAEEVLSSLNELDEPEFHYEMVKRVITMAMDKNDKERELASRLLSTLYMDGLTSGQVLMGFRRLLLLAGDLQIDIPTAKNMLAIFCARAVVDEILPPSFLEDPFTTRYAPEIAAEAIKKLSINHATARMEKAWGPGDGRPVEELKVAIDQLTKEYLLSRDLEEAAHCVRELNVPHFHHEVVKRGITNSLEEGGGANSAAMASLLAYLVSHELVSTGQLIKGFERFKLVLYDVALDIPNAAVLFQDIVARGISDGILPKDFDASAVKKE
;
A
#
# COMPACT_ATOMS: atom_id res chain seq x y z
N MET A 1 -51.88 35.26 31.08
CA MET A 1 -51.14 36.26 31.88
C MET A 1 -49.66 35.93 31.69
N SER A 2 -49.01 36.24 30.58
CA SER A 2 -48.77 37.55 29.94
C SER A 2 -48.25 38.58 30.93
N ILE A 3 -46.99 38.98 30.78
CA ILE A 3 -46.53 40.34 30.41
C ILE A 3 -45.01 40.43 30.63
N ALA A 4 -44.26 40.60 29.53
CA ALA A 4 -43.05 41.44 29.48
C ALA A 4 -43.52 42.90 29.29
N PRO A 5 -42.72 43.93 29.64
CA PRO A 5 -41.83 44.57 28.64
C PRO A 5 -40.52 45.10 29.33
N GLU A 6 -39.55 45.79 28.74
CA GLU A 6 -39.59 46.85 27.72
C GLU A 6 -38.17 47.17 27.22
N ALA A 7 -38.08 47.60 25.96
CA ALA A 7 -36.88 48.06 25.27
C ALA A 7 -36.73 49.59 25.36
N THR A 8 -35.51 50.11 25.24
CA THR A 8 -35.28 51.52 24.87
C THR A 8 -34.25 51.65 23.75
N VAL A 9 -34.65 52.43 22.75
CA VAL A 9 -33.95 52.81 21.52
C VAL A 9 -33.62 54.31 21.62
N SER A 10 -32.46 54.74 21.13
CA SER A 10 -32.20 56.13 20.70
C SER A 10 -31.04 56.11 19.69
N ALA A 11 -31.29 56.20 18.38
CA ALA A 11 -31.59 57.39 17.57
C ALA A 11 -30.33 58.14 17.08
N MET A 12 -30.19 58.13 15.74
CA MET A 12 -29.20 58.80 14.89
C MET A 12 -29.19 60.33 15.00
N LYS A 13 -28.08 60.97 14.60
CA LYS A 13 -28.08 62.24 13.85
C LYS A 13 -26.73 62.53 13.16
N ASP A 14 -26.86 63.26 12.06
CA ASP A 14 -25.98 63.43 10.90
C ASP A 14 -24.75 64.36 11.02
N VAL A 15 -23.81 64.08 10.10
CA VAL A 15 -22.85 64.89 9.30
C VAL A 15 -22.78 66.42 9.52
N PRO A 16 -21.56 67.00 9.43
CA PRO A 16 -21.31 67.99 8.36
C PRO A 16 -19.98 67.81 7.61
N THR A 17 -20.04 68.11 6.31
CA THR A 17 -18.97 68.30 5.32
C THR A 17 -18.34 69.70 5.38
N THR A 18 -17.02 69.83 5.16
CA THR A 18 -16.29 70.94 4.46
C THR A 18 -14.82 70.49 4.29
N SER A 19 -14.31 70.22 3.08
CA SER A 19 -13.74 71.12 2.04
C SER A 19 -12.45 71.87 2.43
N GLY A 20 -11.32 71.49 1.83
CA GLY A 20 -10.05 72.22 1.85
C GLY A 20 -9.01 71.61 0.91
N SER A 21 -8.71 72.33 -0.17
CA SER A 21 -7.94 72.00 -1.38
C SER A 21 -6.42 72.25 -1.30
N PHE A 22 -5.70 71.81 -2.36
CA PHE A 22 -4.37 72.16 -2.93
C PHE A 22 -3.48 70.91 -3.08
N SER A 23 -2.76 70.62 -4.18
CA SER A 23 -2.57 71.18 -5.53
C SER A 23 -1.80 70.13 -6.35
N GLY A 24 -2.05 70.05 -7.66
CA GLY A 24 -1.60 68.94 -8.50
C GLY A 24 -0.20 69.03 -9.11
N SER A 25 0.16 67.95 -9.82
CA SER A 25 0.77 68.00 -11.15
C SER A 25 0.57 66.66 -11.86
N ASP A 26 0.25 66.77 -13.14
CA ASP A 26 -0.36 65.79 -14.04
C ASP A 26 0.70 65.25 -15.02
N LYS A 27 0.76 63.92 -15.21
CA LYS A 27 1.40 63.28 -16.38
C LYS A 27 0.69 61.96 -16.72
N GLY A 28 -0.14 62.03 -17.76
CA GLY A 28 -0.89 60.92 -18.34
C GLY A 28 -0.05 59.92 -19.15
N LEU A 29 -0.56 58.69 -19.21
CA LEU A 29 -0.07 57.59 -20.04
C LEU A 29 -0.66 57.66 -21.47
N PRO A 30 0.08 57.26 -22.53
CA PRO A 30 -0.36 57.38 -23.92
C PRO A 30 -1.34 56.26 -24.37
N PRO A 31 -2.10 56.49 -25.45
CA PRO A 31 -3.20 55.63 -25.88
C PRO A 31 -2.73 54.38 -26.67
N ARG A 32 -3.49 53.29 -26.49
CA ARG A 32 -3.32 51.99 -27.14
C ARG A 32 -3.74 52.06 -28.61
N LYS A 33 -2.81 51.81 -29.54
CA LYS A 33 -3.09 51.69 -30.99
C LYS A 33 -3.88 50.42 -31.31
N GLU A 34 -5.00 50.60 -32.00
CA GLU A 34 -5.81 49.55 -32.61
C GLU A 34 -5.07 48.88 -33.78
N ARG A 35 -5.08 47.54 -33.82
CA ARG A 35 -4.68 46.76 -35.01
C ARG A 35 -5.93 46.46 -35.85
N SER A 36 -5.78 46.69 -37.14
CA SER A 36 -6.77 46.61 -38.21
C SER A 36 -7.38 45.22 -38.38
N LYS A 37 -8.67 45.23 -38.71
CA LYS A 37 -9.47 44.10 -39.22
C LYS A 37 -9.00 43.68 -40.61
N SER A 38 -8.98 42.37 -40.87
CA SER A 38 -9.36 41.80 -42.17
C SER A 38 -9.76 40.33 -42.03
N ARG A 39 -11.07 40.09 -42.14
CA ARG A 39 -11.78 38.97 -42.84
C ARG A 39 -11.47 37.54 -42.36
N ASP A 40 -12.43 36.64 -42.17
CA ASP A 40 -13.82 36.57 -42.65
C ASP A 40 -14.60 35.53 -41.82
N ALA A 41 -15.93 35.70 -41.80
CA ALA A 41 -17.03 34.78 -41.45
C ALA A 41 -16.73 33.53 -40.59
N GLY A 42 -17.31 33.39 -39.39
CA GLY A 42 -18.70 32.93 -39.20
C GLY A 42 -18.72 31.39 -39.07
N LYS A 43 -19.24 30.75 -38.03
CA LYS A 43 -20.56 30.95 -37.42
C LYS A 43 -20.62 30.29 -36.04
N ARG A 44 -21.46 30.90 -35.22
CA ARG A 44 -21.78 30.60 -33.82
C ARG A 44 -22.60 29.31 -33.65
N MET A 45 -22.40 28.68 -32.49
CA MET A 45 -23.40 28.04 -31.61
C MET A 45 -24.11 26.75 -32.06
N GLY A 46 -24.04 25.74 -31.19
CA GLY A 46 -25.21 24.92 -30.82
C GLY A 46 -25.09 23.41 -31.01
N GLY A 47 -25.09 22.68 -29.89
CA GLY A 47 -25.93 21.48 -29.70
C GLY A 47 -25.62 20.19 -30.46
N GLY A 48 -24.97 19.25 -29.76
CA GLY A 48 -25.28 17.81 -29.74
C GLY A 48 -25.59 17.08 -31.05
N GLN A 49 -24.56 16.47 -31.65
CA GLN A 49 -24.66 15.17 -32.33
C GLN A 49 -23.39 14.36 -32.04
N LYS A 50 -23.56 13.13 -31.53
CA LYS A 50 -22.48 12.15 -31.38
C LYS A 50 -22.00 11.74 -32.78
N ALA A 51 -20.81 12.18 -33.18
CA ALA A 51 -20.13 11.64 -34.34
C ALA A 51 -19.47 10.30 -33.95
N SER A 52 -19.88 9.22 -34.61
CA SER A 52 -19.19 7.93 -34.55
C SER A 52 -17.94 8.00 -35.42
N TRP A 53 -16.77 7.75 -34.84
CA TRP A 53 -15.54 7.57 -35.60
C TRP A 53 -15.66 6.27 -36.39
N LYS A 54 -15.76 6.37 -37.73
CA LYS A 54 -15.48 5.23 -38.59
C LYS A 54 -13.96 5.04 -38.59
N LEU A 55 -13.52 3.86 -38.16
CA LEU A 55 -12.12 3.42 -38.24
C LEU A 55 -11.74 3.33 -39.72
N ALA A 56 -11.18 4.39 -40.28
CA ALA A 56 -10.44 4.32 -41.54
C ALA A 56 -9.05 3.74 -41.23
N GLU A 57 -8.56 2.92 -42.15
CA GLU A 57 -7.31 2.16 -42.09
C GLU A 57 -6.17 2.93 -41.40
N ILE A 58 -5.56 2.30 -40.40
CA ILE A 58 -4.34 2.80 -39.75
C ILE A 58 -3.25 2.84 -40.83
N PRO A 59 -2.59 3.98 -41.08
CA PRO A 59 -1.46 4.03 -42.00
C PRO A 59 -0.40 3.03 -41.55
N ARG A 60 0.10 2.20 -42.48
CA ARG A 60 1.19 1.27 -42.20
C ARG A 60 2.40 2.04 -41.67
N ALA A 61 3.06 1.48 -40.67
CA ALA A 61 4.32 2.00 -40.14
C ALA A 61 5.29 2.26 -41.30
N VAL A 62 5.79 3.50 -41.39
CA VAL A 62 6.81 3.88 -42.37
C VAL A 62 8.12 3.26 -41.89
N PRO A 63 8.84 2.47 -42.70
CA PRO A 63 10.17 1.99 -42.35
C PRO A 63 11.09 3.17 -42.02
N LEU A 64 11.85 3.08 -40.92
CA LEU A 64 12.80 4.11 -40.52
C LEU A 64 13.89 4.26 -41.60
N ASP A 65 14.12 5.48 -42.08
CA ASP A 65 15.17 5.80 -43.06
C ASP A 65 16.51 5.99 -42.32
N PRO A 66 17.53 5.15 -42.59
CA PRO A 66 18.85 5.28 -41.97
C PRO A 66 19.59 6.58 -42.33
N ASN A 67 19.10 7.34 -43.31
CA ASN A 67 19.64 8.64 -43.69
C ASN A 67 18.88 9.83 -43.09
N ASP A 68 17.90 9.60 -42.20
CA ASP A 68 17.22 10.68 -41.49
C ASP A 68 18.22 11.36 -40.52
N PRO A 69 18.42 12.68 -40.58
CA PRO A 69 19.29 13.40 -39.65
C PRO A 69 18.86 13.32 -38.17
N ASN A 70 17.66 12.78 -37.88
CA ASN A 70 17.19 12.45 -36.54
C ASN A 70 17.16 10.92 -36.27
N TYR A 71 17.85 10.12 -37.08
CA TYR A 71 18.02 8.68 -36.87
C TYR A 71 18.95 8.42 -35.69
N ASP A 72 18.42 7.77 -34.65
CA ASP A 72 19.17 7.33 -33.49
C ASP A 72 19.29 5.80 -33.52
N SER A 73 20.51 5.30 -33.70
CA SER A 73 20.80 3.86 -33.80
C SER A 73 20.72 3.12 -32.46
N GLU A 74 20.62 3.82 -31.33
CA GLU A 74 20.57 3.22 -29.98
C GLU A 74 19.16 3.26 -29.36
N ALA A 75 18.18 3.87 -30.04
CA ALA A 75 16.83 4.06 -29.48
C ALA A 75 15.95 2.78 -29.47
N ASP A 76 16.38 1.69 -30.11
CA ASP A 76 15.58 0.46 -30.26
C ASP A 76 15.83 -0.62 -29.18
N ASP A 77 16.80 -0.44 -28.28
CA ASP A 77 17.19 -1.52 -27.34
C ASP A 77 16.41 -1.55 -26.01
N ASN A 78 15.41 -0.69 -25.77
CA ASN A 78 14.65 -0.70 -24.51
C ASN A 78 13.20 -0.20 -24.60
N VAL A 79 12.41 -0.71 -25.55
CA VAL A 79 10.94 -0.55 -25.48
C VAL A 79 10.24 -1.87 -25.85
N VAL A 80 9.90 -2.67 -24.84
CA VAL A 80 8.89 -3.73 -25.00
C VAL A 80 7.52 -3.07 -25.06
N LEU A 81 7.09 -2.70 -26.27
CA LEU A 81 5.70 -2.36 -26.53
C LEU A 81 4.89 -3.66 -26.58
N VAL A 82 4.03 -3.87 -25.58
CA VAL A 82 2.94 -4.85 -25.66
C VAL A 82 2.03 -4.41 -26.82
N SER A 83 2.24 -5.03 -27.98
CA SER A 83 1.37 -4.87 -29.15
C SER A 83 0.60 -6.16 -29.36
N THR A 84 -0.71 -6.06 -29.24
CA THR A 84 -1.68 -7.04 -29.71
C THR A 84 -1.65 -7.12 -31.23
N VAL A 85 -0.70 -7.84 -31.81
CA VAL A 85 -0.81 -8.36 -33.19
C VAL A 85 -0.20 -9.76 -33.26
N ILE A 86 -1.02 -10.67 -33.75
CA ILE A 86 -0.81 -12.09 -33.94
C ILE A 86 0.22 -12.31 -35.05
N ASP A 87 1.41 -12.82 -34.72
CA ASP A 87 1.95 -14.08 -35.25
C ASP A 87 3.37 -14.31 -34.71
N SER A 88 3.48 -15.19 -33.72
CA SER A 88 4.74 -15.85 -33.35
C SER A 88 4.68 -17.30 -33.85
N PRO A 89 5.81 -17.87 -34.32
CA PRO A 89 5.82 -19.19 -34.93
C PRO A 89 5.35 -20.27 -33.94
N LYS A 90 4.18 -20.84 -34.20
CA LYS A 90 3.57 -21.91 -33.41
C LYS A 90 4.42 -23.17 -33.49
N LYS A 91 5.19 -23.43 -32.43
CA LYS A 91 5.54 -24.82 -32.10
C LYS A 91 4.23 -25.46 -31.62
N SER A 92 3.60 -26.27 -32.46
CA SER A 92 2.32 -26.92 -32.18
C SER A 92 2.50 -28.04 -31.15
N THR A 93 2.65 -27.66 -29.89
CA THR A 93 2.23 -28.51 -28.78
C THR A 93 0.70 -28.51 -28.79
N PRO A 94 0.03 -29.67 -28.76
CA PRO A 94 -1.42 -29.70 -28.65
C PRO A 94 -1.82 -29.07 -27.31
N THR A 95 -2.34 -27.85 -27.35
CA THR A 95 -2.92 -27.17 -26.19
C THR A 95 -4.24 -27.86 -25.89
N LEU A 96 -4.33 -28.53 -24.74
CA LEU A 96 -5.58 -29.14 -24.27
C LEU A 96 -6.63 -28.05 -24.03
N GLU A 97 -7.91 -28.38 -24.26
CA GLU A 97 -9.00 -27.49 -23.90
C GLU A 97 -9.03 -27.28 -22.38
N PRO A 98 -9.40 -26.08 -21.88
CA PRO A 98 -9.37 -25.76 -20.45
C PRO A 98 -10.09 -26.75 -19.53
N ASP A 99 -11.23 -27.31 -19.98
CA ASP A 99 -12.01 -28.27 -19.18
C ASP A 99 -11.33 -29.63 -19.08
N GLU A 100 -10.72 -30.10 -20.18
CA GLU A 100 -9.95 -31.35 -20.19
C GLU A 100 -8.71 -31.22 -19.31
N LEU A 101 -8.05 -30.06 -19.36
CA LEU A 101 -6.92 -29.75 -18.51
C LEU A 101 -7.31 -29.69 -17.04
N ALA A 102 -8.43 -29.04 -16.71
CA ALA A 102 -8.97 -29.01 -15.34
C ALA A 102 -9.26 -30.43 -14.86
N ALA A 103 -9.93 -31.25 -15.67
CA ALA A 103 -10.24 -32.64 -15.33
C ALA A 103 -8.97 -33.48 -15.11
N LYS A 104 -7.97 -33.33 -15.99
CA LYS A 104 -6.69 -34.03 -15.89
C LYS A 104 -5.92 -33.61 -14.65
N GLU A 105 -5.80 -32.31 -14.41
CA GLU A 105 -5.17 -31.80 -13.20
C GLU A 105 -5.91 -32.33 -11.98
N LEU A 106 -7.24 -32.18 -11.89
CA LEU A 106 -8.09 -32.65 -10.78
C LEU A 106 -8.01 -34.16 -10.52
N ALA A 107 -7.79 -34.98 -11.55
CA ALA A 107 -7.62 -36.42 -11.40
C ALA A 107 -6.38 -36.80 -10.57
N ILE A 108 -5.33 -35.99 -10.63
CA ILE A 108 -4.15 -36.13 -9.77
C ILE A 108 -4.50 -35.49 -8.43
N ASN A 109 -4.73 -36.27 -7.38
CA ASN A 109 -5.09 -35.72 -6.07
C ASN A 109 -4.16 -36.29 -5.01
N ALA A 110 -3.50 -35.40 -4.26
CA ALA A 110 -2.63 -35.79 -3.17
C ALA A 110 -3.40 -36.67 -2.15
N PRO A 111 -2.82 -37.82 -1.74
CA PRO A 111 -3.36 -38.65 -0.68
C PRO A 111 -3.58 -37.85 0.63
N PRO A 112 -4.53 -38.25 1.48
CA PRO A 112 -4.77 -37.59 2.77
C PRO A 112 -3.51 -37.49 3.65
N GLU A 113 -2.63 -38.49 3.58
CA GLU A 113 -1.37 -38.55 4.32
C GLU A 113 -0.41 -37.46 3.86
N ILE A 114 -0.27 -37.27 2.55
CA ILE A 114 0.56 -36.21 1.96
C ILE A 114 0.02 -34.84 2.35
N LYS A 115 -1.29 -34.62 2.21
CA LYS A 115 -1.94 -33.37 2.62
C LYS A 115 -1.68 -33.05 4.09
N LYS A 116 -1.79 -34.06 4.96
CA LYS A 116 -1.53 -33.92 6.39
C LYS A 116 -0.07 -33.55 6.65
N ARG A 117 0.89 -34.23 6.02
CA ARG A 117 2.31 -33.89 6.14
C ARG A 117 2.64 -32.49 5.64
N THR A 118 2.08 -32.09 4.50
CA THR A 118 2.23 -30.72 3.97
C THR A 118 1.71 -29.68 4.96
N ILE A 119 0.57 -29.94 5.62
CA ILE A 119 0.04 -29.04 6.65
C ILE A 119 1.00 -28.95 7.84
N GLU A 120 1.48 -30.08 8.36
CA GLU A 120 2.41 -30.13 9.50
C GLU A 120 3.68 -29.29 9.22
N ILE A 121 4.29 -29.49 8.06
CA ILE A 121 5.50 -28.74 7.62
C ILE A 121 5.21 -27.23 7.55
N LEU A 122 4.07 -26.84 6.99
CA LEU A 122 3.72 -25.42 6.83
C LEU A 122 3.32 -24.76 8.15
N GLU A 123 2.71 -25.51 9.08
CA GLU A 123 2.42 -25.02 10.42
C GLU A 123 3.70 -24.67 11.18
N GLU A 124 4.73 -25.52 11.07
CA GLU A 124 6.06 -25.25 11.62
C GLU A 124 6.73 -24.04 10.94
N TYR A 125 6.69 -23.98 9.61
CA TYR A 125 7.23 -22.84 8.86
C TYR A 125 6.62 -21.50 9.25
N PHE A 126 5.30 -21.42 9.46
CA PHE A 126 4.68 -20.16 9.86
C PHE A 126 5.06 -19.73 11.29
N ILE A 127 5.64 -20.62 12.10
CA ILE A 127 6.16 -20.31 13.43
C ILE A 127 7.62 -19.86 13.35
N ASN A 128 8.48 -20.61 12.66
CA ASN A 128 9.93 -20.40 12.68
C ASN A 128 10.48 -19.59 11.50
N GLY A 129 9.75 -19.54 10.37
CA GLY A 129 10.17 -18.86 9.14
C GLY A 129 11.32 -19.56 8.39
N ASP A 130 11.62 -20.82 8.70
CA ASP A 130 12.76 -21.54 8.13
C ASP A 130 12.38 -22.22 6.80
N ALA A 131 12.75 -21.59 5.69
CA ALA A 131 12.48 -22.12 4.36
C ALA A 131 13.40 -23.30 3.97
N GLU A 132 14.59 -23.41 4.57
CA GLU A 132 15.53 -24.51 4.29
C GLU A 132 15.00 -25.82 4.91
N GLU A 133 14.41 -25.74 6.09
CA GLU A 133 13.73 -26.88 6.74
C GLU A 133 12.54 -27.37 5.90
N VAL A 134 11.74 -26.46 5.35
CA VAL A 134 10.64 -26.82 4.44
C VAL A 134 11.17 -27.50 3.19
N LEU A 135 12.27 -27.01 2.61
CA LEU A 135 12.89 -27.61 1.44
C LEU A 135 13.42 -29.03 1.75
N SER A 136 14.08 -29.23 2.90
CA SER A 136 14.51 -30.56 3.34
C SER A 136 13.31 -31.50 3.48
N SER A 137 12.26 -31.05 4.18
CA SER A 137 11.06 -31.84 4.41
C SER A 137 10.30 -32.17 3.12
N LEU A 138 10.30 -31.25 2.15
CA LEU A 138 9.72 -31.48 0.82
C LEU A 138 10.50 -32.55 0.05
N ASN A 139 11.83 -32.53 0.12
CA ASN A 139 12.69 -33.53 -0.51
C ASN A 139 12.59 -34.90 0.17
N GLU A 140 12.45 -34.93 1.49
CA GLU A 140 12.26 -36.16 2.26
C GLU A 140 10.92 -36.85 1.99
N LEU A 141 9.90 -36.06 1.60
CA LEU A 141 8.62 -36.61 1.19
C LEU A 141 8.75 -37.51 -0.03
N ASP A 142 9.70 -37.23 -0.93
CA ASP A 142 10.03 -37.99 -2.16
C ASP A 142 8.81 -38.31 -3.06
N GLU A 143 7.85 -37.37 -3.13
CA GLU A 143 6.58 -37.53 -3.85
C GLU A 143 6.33 -36.35 -4.81
N PRO A 144 7.17 -36.19 -5.86
CA PRO A 144 7.15 -35.00 -6.72
C PRO A 144 5.84 -34.79 -7.47
N GLU A 145 5.05 -35.84 -7.74
CA GLU A 145 3.73 -35.70 -8.38
C GLU A 145 2.76 -34.84 -7.54
N PHE A 146 2.97 -34.76 -6.23
CA PHE A 146 2.07 -34.07 -5.30
C PHE A 146 2.64 -32.75 -4.76
N HIS A 147 3.83 -32.30 -5.19
CA HIS A 147 4.42 -31.04 -4.69
C HIS A 147 3.58 -29.79 -5.03
N TYR A 148 2.69 -29.86 -6.03
CA TYR A 148 1.71 -28.78 -6.27
C TYR A 148 0.81 -28.53 -5.04
N GLU A 149 0.64 -29.53 -4.17
CA GLU A 149 -0.11 -29.42 -2.92
C GLU A 149 0.59 -28.45 -1.96
N MET A 150 1.93 -28.40 -1.94
CA MET A 150 2.69 -27.43 -1.14
C MET A 150 2.30 -26.00 -1.52
N VAL A 151 2.25 -25.70 -2.83
CA VAL A 151 1.87 -24.38 -3.36
C VAL A 151 0.43 -24.02 -3.02
N LYS A 152 -0.49 -24.97 -3.21
CA LYS A 152 -1.90 -24.78 -2.87
C LYS A 152 -2.08 -24.56 -1.36
N ARG A 153 -1.38 -25.35 -0.54
CA ARG A 153 -1.59 -25.35 0.91
C ARG A 153 -0.95 -24.15 1.59
N VAL A 154 0.25 -23.72 1.17
CA VAL A 154 0.88 -22.52 1.73
C VAL A 154 0.02 -21.27 1.50
N ILE A 155 -0.54 -21.11 0.29
CA ILE A 155 -1.40 -19.96 -0.02
C ILE A 155 -2.71 -20.04 0.76
N THR A 156 -3.41 -21.18 0.74
CA THR A 156 -4.69 -21.31 1.48
C THR A 156 -4.51 -21.09 2.98
N MET A 157 -3.48 -21.68 3.60
CA MET A 157 -3.21 -21.49 5.03
C MET A 157 -2.83 -20.04 5.37
N ALA A 158 -2.13 -19.33 4.50
CA ALA A 158 -1.77 -17.93 4.73
C ALA A 158 -2.98 -16.98 4.57
N MET A 159 -3.92 -17.30 3.68
CA MET A 159 -5.13 -16.49 3.47
C MET A 159 -6.03 -16.45 4.70
N ASP A 160 -6.05 -17.53 5.50
CA ASP A 160 -6.77 -17.62 6.77
C ASP A 160 -6.08 -16.88 7.94
N LYS A 161 -4.91 -16.29 7.71
CA LYS A 161 -4.06 -15.65 8.72
C LYS A 161 -3.84 -14.16 8.41
N ASN A 162 -2.76 -13.58 8.94
CA ASN A 162 -2.46 -12.17 8.81
C ASN A 162 -1.46 -11.92 7.67
N ASP A 163 -1.20 -10.64 7.39
CA ASP A 163 -0.27 -10.22 6.34
C ASP A 163 1.15 -10.77 6.50
N LYS A 164 1.57 -11.03 7.75
CA LYS A 164 2.85 -11.70 8.04
C LYS A 164 2.92 -13.04 7.32
N GLU A 165 1.92 -13.90 7.51
CA GLU A 165 1.92 -15.24 6.92
C GLU A 165 1.73 -15.19 5.39
N ARG A 166 1.02 -14.19 4.88
CA ARG A 166 0.90 -13.95 3.43
C ARG A 166 2.25 -13.58 2.79
N GLU A 167 3.04 -12.76 3.47
CA GLU A 167 4.42 -12.45 3.05
C GLU A 167 5.33 -13.68 3.17
N LEU A 168 5.29 -14.41 4.30
CA LEU A 168 6.05 -15.64 4.46
C LEU A 168 5.72 -16.67 3.38
N ALA A 169 4.45 -16.79 2.98
CA ALA A 169 4.02 -17.67 1.90
C ALA A 169 4.63 -17.27 0.55
N SER A 170 4.62 -15.97 0.22
CA SER A 170 5.22 -15.47 -1.02
C SER A 170 6.74 -15.75 -1.05
N ARG A 171 7.44 -15.46 0.05
CA ARG A 171 8.89 -15.73 0.18
C ARG A 171 9.22 -17.22 0.11
N LEU A 172 8.40 -18.07 0.73
CA LEU A 172 8.60 -19.52 0.69
C LEU A 172 8.48 -20.04 -0.74
N LEU A 173 7.45 -19.62 -1.48
CA LEU A 173 7.25 -20.05 -2.87
C LEU A 173 8.45 -19.67 -3.75
N SER A 174 8.97 -18.45 -3.60
CA SER A 174 10.14 -17.97 -4.34
C SER A 174 11.41 -18.75 -3.97
N THR A 175 11.57 -19.12 -2.70
CA THR A 175 12.69 -19.97 -2.24
C THR A 175 12.57 -21.39 -2.78
N LEU A 176 11.40 -22.01 -2.65
CA LEU A 176 11.16 -23.36 -3.12
C LEU A 176 11.24 -23.47 -4.64
N TYR A 177 10.89 -22.44 -5.40
CA TYR A 177 11.02 -22.46 -6.87
C TYR A 177 12.47 -22.58 -7.35
N MET A 178 13.46 -22.15 -6.55
CA MET A 178 14.86 -22.27 -6.92
C MET A 178 15.36 -23.72 -6.87
N ASP A 179 15.05 -24.44 -5.77
CA ASP A 179 15.71 -25.72 -5.47
C ASP A 179 14.75 -26.89 -5.15
N GLY A 180 13.43 -26.68 -5.12
CA GLY A 180 12.45 -27.71 -4.70
C GLY A 180 11.22 -27.90 -5.58
N LEU A 181 10.71 -26.83 -6.20
CA LEU A 181 9.49 -26.83 -7.01
C LEU A 181 9.79 -26.53 -8.47
N THR A 182 9.24 -27.35 -9.35
CA THR A 182 9.26 -27.13 -10.80
C THR A 182 8.20 -26.12 -11.22
N SER A 183 8.41 -25.46 -12.35
CA SER A 183 7.40 -24.56 -12.97
C SER A 183 6.05 -25.24 -13.18
N GLY A 184 6.04 -26.53 -13.55
CA GLY A 184 4.81 -27.29 -13.70
C GLY A 184 4.03 -27.47 -12.40
N GLN A 185 4.71 -27.71 -11.27
CA GLN A 185 4.09 -27.86 -9.96
C GLN A 185 3.56 -26.52 -9.43
N VAL A 186 4.31 -25.42 -9.63
CA VAL A 186 3.85 -24.07 -9.28
C VAL A 186 2.59 -23.72 -10.06
N LEU A 187 2.63 -23.88 -11.39
CA LEU A 187 1.51 -23.57 -12.27
C LEU A 187 0.27 -24.42 -11.93
N MET A 188 0.43 -25.72 -11.69
CA MET A 188 -0.65 -26.59 -11.25
C MET A 188 -1.21 -26.16 -9.89
N GLY A 189 -0.35 -25.80 -8.92
CA GLY A 189 -0.78 -25.31 -7.61
C GLY A 189 -1.64 -24.05 -7.70
N PHE A 190 -1.21 -23.06 -8.49
CA PHE A 190 -1.99 -21.85 -8.76
C PHE A 190 -3.31 -22.15 -9.48
N ARG A 191 -3.32 -23.01 -10.50
CA ARG A 191 -4.57 -23.41 -11.16
C ARG A 191 -5.57 -24.06 -10.21
N ARG A 192 -5.11 -24.91 -9.29
CA ARG A 192 -5.97 -25.48 -8.24
C ARG A 192 -6.55 -24.42 -7.32
N LEU A 193 -5.78 -23.40 -6.95
CA LEU A 193 -6.28 -22.27 -6.17
C LEU A 193 -7.36 -21.49 -6.92
N LEU A 194 -7.16 -21.23 -8.22
CA LEU A 194 -8.14 -20.54 -9.05
C LEU A 194 -9.46 -21.31 -9.17
N LEU A 195 -9.41 -22.65 -9.28
CA LEU A 195 -10.61 -23.50 -9.25
C LEU A 195 -11.35 -23.43 -7.91
N LEU A 196 -10.63 -23.28 -6.81
CA LEU A 196 -11.18 -23.20 -5.45
C LEU A 196 -11.58 -21.77 -5.03
N ALA A 197 -11.32 -20.76 -5.86
CA ALA A 197 -11.49 -19.36 -5.48
C ALA A 197 -12.92 -19.00 -5.04
N GLY A 198 -13.92 -19.64 -5.66
CA GLY A 198 -15.34 -19.46 -5.28
C GLY A 198 -15.64 -20.01 -3.90
N ASP A 199 -15.14 -21.21 -3.59
CA ASP A 199 -15.33 -21.87 -2.30
C ASP A 199 -14.58 -21.10 -1.19
N LEU A 200 -13.33 -20.71 -1.45
CA LEU A 200 -12.55 -19.89 -0.52
C LEU A 200 -13.23 -18.56 -0.19
N GLN A 201 -13.98 -17.98 -1.14
CA GLN A 201 -14.69 -16.72 -0.91
C GLN A 201 -15.86 -16.85 0.08
N ILE A 202 -16.39 -18.07 0.27
CA ILE A 202 -17.46 -18.32 1.24
C ILE A 202 -16.96 -18.06 2.66
N ASP A 203 -15.73 -18.52 2.95
CA ASP A 203 -15.12 -18.37 4.28
C ASP A 203 -14.34 -17.06 4.41
N ILE A 204 -13.70 -16.60 3.32
CA ILE A 204 -12.84 -15.41 3.29
C ILE A 204 -13.40 -14.43 2.23
N PRO A 205 -14.18 -13.40 2.62
CA PRO A 205 -14.84 -12.51 1.65
C PRO A 205 -13.90 -11.84 0.63
N THR A 206 -12.64 -11.60 1.03
CA THR A 206 -11.58 -10.98 0.21
C THR A 206 -10.69 -11.99 -0.53
N ALA A 207 -11.03 -13.29 -0.52
CA ALA A 207 -10.22 -14.38 -1.10
C ALA A 207 -9.74 -14.10 -2.53
N LYS A 208 -10.67 -13.71 -3.42
CA LYS A 208 -10.34 -13.42 -4.82
C LYS A 208 -9.32 -12.29 -4.97
N ASN A 209 -9.42 -11.25 -4.14
CA ASN A 209 -8.45 -10.15 -4.16
C ASN A 209 -7.08 -10.61 -3.62
N MET A 210 -7.04 -11.42 -2.56
CA MET A 210 -5.79 -12.00 -2.07
C MET A 210 -5.14 -12.90 -3.14
N LEU A 211 -5.91 -13.77 -3.79
CA LEU A 211 -5.40 -14.60 -4.89
C LEU A 211 -4.87 -13.76 -6.05
N ALA A 212 -5.51 -12.63 -6.38
CA ALA A 212 -5.00 -11.71 -7.40
C ALA A 212 -3.64 -11.10 -7.00
N ILE A 213 -3.46 -10.77 -5.71
CA ILE A 213 -2.17 -10.32 -5.18
C ILE A 213 -1.13 -11.44 -5.25
N PHE A 214 -1.45 -12.66 -4.81
CA PHE A 214 -0.54 -13.81 -4.92
C PHE A 214 -0.12 -14.09 -6.37
N CYS A 215 -1.05 -14.03 -7.33
CA CYS A 215 -0.72 -14.19 -8.75
C CYS A 215 0.20 -13.07 -9.26
N ALA A 216 -0.10 -11.79 -8.93
CA ALA A 216 0.75 -10.67 -9.33
C ALA A 216 2.15 -10.75 -8.69
N ARG A 217 2.22 -11.10 -7.40
CA ARG A 217 3.47 -11.31 -6.66
C ARG A 217 4.28 -12.45 -7.27
N ALA A 218 3.65 -13.57 -7.60
CA ALA A 218 4.31 -14.70 -8.24
C ALA A 218 4.86 -14.38 -9.64
N VAL A 219 4.21 -13.48 -10.39
CA VAL A 219 4.75 -12.97 -11.66
C VAL A 219 5.96 -12.06 -11.43
N VAL A 220 5.90 -11.20 -10.42
CA VAL A 220 7.02 -10.32 -10.03
C VAL A 220 8.22 -11.11 -9.52
N ASP A 221 7.98 -12.18 -8.76
CA ASP A 221 9.02 -13.07 -8.23
C ASP A 221 9.50 -14.09 -9.28
N GLU A 222 9.04 -13.98 -10.52
CA GLU A 222 9.42 -14.83 -11.66
C GLU A 222 9.14 -16.33 -11.48
N ILE A 223 8.25 -16.70 -10.55
CA ILE A 223 7.80 -18.08 -10.35
C ILE A 223 6.60 -18.44 -11.23
N LEU A 224 5.90 -17.44 -11.76
CA LEU A 224 4.86 -17.59 -12.80
C LEU A 224 5.15 -16.71 -14.01
N PRO A 225 4.95 -17.20 -15.25
CA PRO A 225 5.07 -16.35 -16.43
C PRO A 225 3.88 -15.37 -16.51
N PRO A 226 4.06 -14.13 -17.02
CA PRO A 226 2.95 -13.19 -17.22
C PRO A 226 1.80 -13.75 -18.07
N SER A 227 2.11 -14.61 -19.04
CA SER A 227 1.12 -15.28 -19.91
C SER A 227 0.14 -16.18 -19.14
N PHE A 228 0.47 -16.58 -17.90
CA PHE A 228 -0.44 -17.34 -17.03
C PHE A 228 -1.77 -16.58 -16.80
N LEU A 229 -1.71 -15.25 -16.68
CA LEU A 229 -2.88 -14.41 -16.43
C LEU A 229 -3.81 -14.28 -17.65
N GLU A 230 -3.26 -14.50 -18.85
CA GLU A 230 -3.98 -14.41 -20.12
C GLU A 230 -4.34 -15.79 -20.68
N ASP A 231 -3.92 -16.87 -20.01
CA ASP A 231 -4.12 -18.21 -20.54
C ASP A 231 -5.62 -18.60 -20.58
N PRO A 232 -6.04 -19.45 -21.53
CA PRO A 232 -7.44 -19.85 -21.67
C PRO A 232 -8.05 -20.52 -20.43
N PHE A 233 -7.23 -21.13 -19.57
CA PHE A 233 -7.69 -21.75 -18.34
C PHE A 233 -8.01 -20.68 -17.29
N THR A 234 -7.06 -19.79 -17.03
CA THR A 234 -7.17 -18.71 -16.05
C THR A 234 -8.30 -17.75 -16.40
N THR A 235 -8.40 -17.36 -17.68
CA THR A 235 -9.47 -16.48 -18.17
C THR A 235 -10.86 -17.13 -18.11
N ARG A 236 -10.94 -18.47 -18.19
CA ARG A 236 -12.20 -19.21 -18.07
C ARG A 236 -12.65 -19.37 -16.62
N TYR A 237 -11.75 -19.79 -15.73
CA TYR A 237 -12.09 -20.18 -14.35
C TYR A 237 -11.99 -19.03 -13.35
N ALA A 238 -11.12 -18.04 -13.60
CA ALA A 238 -10.89 -16.94 -12.68
C ALA A 238 -10.64 -15.58 -13.39
N PRO A 239 -11.54 -15.14 -14.29
CA PRO A 239 -11.35 -13.91 -15.06
C PRO A 239 -11.20 -12.65 -14.18
N GLU A 240 -11.93 -12.59 -13.06
CA GLU A 240 -11.87 -11.46 -12.12
C GLU A 240 -10.51 -11.36 -11.42
N ILE A 241 -9.95 -12.52 -11.03
CA ILE A 241 -8.65 -12.61 -10.37
C ILE A 241 -7.54 -12.22 -11.35
N ALA A 242 -7.62 -12.74 -12.57
CA ALA A 242 -6.68 -12.42 -13.65
C ALA A 242 -6.68 -10.92 -13.97
N ALA A 243 -7.85 -10.33 -14.18
CA ALA A 243 -7.99 -8.92 -14.47
C ALA A 243 -7.45 -8.02 -13.35
N GLU A 244 -7.72 -8.37 -12.09
CA GLU A 244 -7.20 -7.60 -10.95
C GLU A 244 -5.69 -7.77 -10.79
N ALA A 245 -5.12 -8.97 -11.04
CA ALA A 245 -3.68 -9.17 -11.04
C ALA A 245 -2.98 -8.35 -12.15
N ILE A 246 -3.49 -8.41 -13.38
CA ILE A 246 -3.00 -7.60 -14.52
C ILE A 246 -3.04 -6.12 -14.18
N LYS A 247 -4.16 -5.65 -13.61
CA LYS A 247 -4.30 -4.26 -13.18
C LYS A 247 -3.25 -3.87 -12.13
N LYS A 248 -2.96 -4.72 -11.14
CA LYS A 248 -1.89 -4.45 -10.15
C LYS A 248 -0.51 -4.38 -10.80
N LEU A 249 -0.24 -5.24 -11.77
CA LEU A 249 1.01 -5.26 -12.54
C LEU A 249 1.15 -4.08 -13.51
N SER A 250 0.04 -3.48 -13.94
CA SER A 250 0.02 -2.36 -14.90
C SER A 250 0.23 -0.99 -14.25
N ILE A 251 0.28 -0.90 -12.92
CA ILE A 251 0.49 0.36 -12.21
C ILE A 251 2.00 0.68 -12.18
N ASN A 252 2.36 1.97 -12.26
CA ASN A 252 3.74 2.41 -12.10
C ASN A 252 4.38 1.83 -10.84
N HIS A 253 5.65 1.43 -10.96
CA HIS A 253 6.41 0.77 -9.89
C HIS A 253 5.76 -0.53 -9.37
N ALA A 254 5.01 -1.25 -10.21
CA ALA A 254 4.33 -2.50 -9.85
C ALA A 254 5.24 -3.48 -9.11
N THR A 255 6.47 -3.72 -9.59
CA THR A 255 7.45 -4.62 -8.95
C THR A 255 7.69 -4.24 -7.48
N ALA A 256 8.13 -3.01 -7.22
CA ALA A 256 8.42 -2.52 -5.86
C ALA A 256 7.16 -2.47 -4.96
N ARG A 257 5.98 -2.27 -5.56
CA ARG A 257 4.71 -2.30 -4.82
C ARG A 257 4.30 -3.72 -4.47
N MET A 258 4.50 -4.68 -5.38
CA MET A 258 4.20 -6.08 -5.15
C MET A 258 5.13 -6.70 -4.12
N GLU A 259 6.39 -6.24 -4.06
CA GLU A 259 7.33 -6.57 -2.98
C GLU A 259 6.82 -6.23 -1.59
N LYS A 260 5.87 -5.30 -1.49
CA LYS A 260 5.30 -4.86 -0.22
C LYS A 260 3.79 -5.07 -0.15
N ALA A 261 3.22 -5.91 -1.03
CA ALA A 261 1.78 -6.00 -1.23
C ALA A 261 0.98 -6.40 0.01
N TRP A 262 1.58 -7.13 0.93
CA TRP A 262 0.95 -7.57 2.16
C TRP A 262 1.13 -6.59 3.32
N GLY A 263 1.99 -5.57 3.21
CA GLY A 263 2.19 -4.60 4.29
C GLY A 263 3.18 -5.05 5.39
N PRO A 264 3.43 -4.20 6.39
CA PRO A 264 4.66 -4.16 7.20
C PRO A 264 4.88 -5.30 8.23
N GLY A 265 4.08 -6.38 8.21
CA GLY A 265 4.01 -7.39 9.28
C GLY A 265 5.31 -8.07 9.73
N ASP A 266 5.21 -8.80 10.85
CA ASP A 266 6.25 -9.40 11.73
C ASP A 266 7.21 -10.46 11.08
N GLY A 267 7.39 -10.44 9.77
CA GLY A 267 8.43 -11.18 9.03
C GLY A 267 9.47 -10.29 8.36
N ARG A 268 9.38 -8.96 8.56
CA ARG A 268 10.28 -7.96 7.98
C ARG A 268 11.43 -7.61 8.93
N PRO A 269 12.58 -7.14 8.40
CA PRO A 269 13.65 -6.59 9.21
C PRO A 269 13.15 -5.46 10.12
N VAL A 270 13.71 -5.38 11.34
CA VAL A 270 13.35 -4.36 12.34
C VAL A 270 13.54 -2.93 11.79
N GLU A 271 14.49 -2.75 10.88
CA GLU A 271 14.79 -1.49 10.21
C GLU A 271 13.62 -1.02 9.32
N GLU A 272 12.97 -1.94 8.60
CA GLU A 272 11.78 -1.61 7.80
C GLU A 272 10.60 -1.24 8.69
N LEU A 273 10.41 -1.98 9.79
CA LEU A 273 9.36 -1.71 10.76
C LEU A 273 9.52 -0.32 11.40
N LYS A 274 10.75 0.06 11.74
CA LYS A 274 11.08 1.40 12.23
C LYS A 274 10.72 2.49 11.22
N VAL A 275 10.96 2.27 9.92
CA VAL A 275 10.58 3.20 8.85
C VAL A 275 9.06 3.30 8.71
N ALA A 276 8.35 2.18 8.75
CA ALA A 276 6.88 2.18 8.69
C ALA A 276 6.26 2.94 9.88
N ILE A 277 6.78 2.73 11.09
CA ILE A 277 6.36 3.45 12.30
C ILE A 277 6.68 4.95 12.18
N ASP A 278 7.84 5.30 11.64
CA ASP A 278 8.23 6.69 11.41
C ASP A 278 7.23 7.40 10.49
N GLN A 279 6.91 6.77 9.35
CA GLN A 279 5.97 7.30 8.37
C GLN A 279 4.56 7.43 8.98
N LEU A 280 4.06 6.40 9.66
CA LEU A 280 2.77 6.39 10.35
C LEU A 280 2.64 7.56 11.32
N THR A 281 3.65 7.74 12.19
CA THR A 281 3.59 8.79 13.22
C THR A 281 3.66 10.19 12.62
N LYS A 282 4.43 10.39 11.55
CA LYS A 282 4.49 11.66 10.81
C LYS A 282 3.19 11.94 10.06
N GLU A 283 2.63 10.95 9.38
CA GLU A 283 1.34 11.08 8.70
C GLU A 283 0.22 11.49 9.66
N TYR A 284 0.15 10.86 10.84
CA TYR A 284 -0.78 11.27 11.88
C TYR A 284 -0.56 12.73 12.31
N LEU A 285 0.69 13.16 12.50
CA LEU A 285 0.98 14.53 12.91
C LEU A 285 0.56 15.56 11.85
N LEU A 286 0.45 15.16 10.59
CA LEU A 286 -0.05 16.00 9.51
C LEU A 286 -1.59 15.91 9.35
N SER A 287 -2.16 14.71 9.42
CA SER A 287 -3.58 14.44 9.13
C SER A 287 -4.50 14.67 10.33
N ARG A 288 -4.00 14.42 11.55
CA ARG A 288 -4.76 14.34 12.81
C ARG A 288 -5.84 13.25 12.84
N ASP A 289 -5.76 12.29 11.93
CA ASP A 289 -6.70 11.17 11.82
C ASP A 289 -6.33 10.05 12.81
N LEU A 290 -7.08 9.95 13.90
CA LEU A 290 -6.83 8.97 14.97
C LEU A 290 -7.20 7.56 14.52
N GLU A 291 -8.29 7.43 13.77
CA GLU A 291 -8.81 6.18 13.26
C GLU A 291 -7.83 5.55 12.25
N GLU A 292 -7.30 6.35 11.32
CA GLU A 292 -6.31 5.88 10.35
C GLU A 292 -4.99 5.49 11.04
N ALA A 293 -4.49 6.31 11.97
CA ALA A 293 -3.28 5.97 12.71
C ALA A 293 -3.45 4.66 13.51
N ALA A 294 -4.61 4.47 14.13
CA ALA A 294 -4.98 3.24 14.83
C ALA A 294 -5.10 2.04 13.88
N HIS A 295 -5.60 2.26 12.66
CA HIS A 295 -5.62 1.25 11.60
C HIS A 295 -4.19 0.83 11.23
N CYS A 296 -3.31 1.78 10.91
CA CYS A 296 -1.93 1.50 10.57
C CYS A 296 -1.19 0.76 11.71
N VAL A 297 -1.39 1.15 12.98
CA VAL A 297 -0.77 0.45 14.13
C VAL A 297 -1.23 -1.01 14.20
N ARG A 298 -2.51 -1.28 13.91
CA ARG A 298 -3.04 -2.66 13.89
C ARG A 298 -2.43 -3.47 12.74
N GLU A 299 -2.27 -2.87 11.56
CA GLU A 299 -1.65 -3.52 10.41
C GLU A 299 -0.17 -3.85 10.61
N LEU A 300 0.55 -3.10 11.47
CA LEU A 300 1.92 -3.47 11.83
C LEU A 300 1.99 -4.89 12.44
N ASN A 301 0.95 -5.32 13.16
CA ASN A 301 0.82 -6.64 13.78
C ASN A 301 2.07 -7.07 14.61
N VAL A 302 2.64 -6.13 15.38
CA VAL A 302 3.84 -6.33 16.21
C VAL A 302 3.63 -5.86 17.66
N PRO A 303 2.73 -6.50 18.42
CA PRO A 303 2.32 -6.02 19.74
C PRO A 303 3.48 -5.86 20.73
N HIS A 304 4.54 -6.66 20.60
CA HIS A 304 5.73 -6.57 21.47
C HIS A 304 6.69 -5.42 21.10
N PHE A 305 6.48 -4.78 19.96
CA PHE A 305 7.27 -3.67 19.43
C PHE A 305 6.53 -2.32 19.43
N HIS A 306 5.27 -2.28 19.90
CA HIS A 306 4.48 -1.05 19.98
C HIS A 306 5.13 0.07 20.83
N HIS A 307 6.05 -0.27 21.73
CA HIS A 307 6.89 0.70 22.42
C HIS A 307 7.68 1.61 21.46
N GLU A 308 7.97 1.15 20.23
CA GLU A 308 8.64 1.94 19.22
C GLU A 308 7.70 2.98 18.60
N VAL A 309 6.40 2.68 18.45
CA VAL A 309 5.36 3.66 18.04
C VAL A 309 5.34 4.82 19.02
N VAL A 310 5.40 4.51 20.32
CA VAL A 310 5.41 5.51 21.40
C VAL A 310 6.69 6.33 21.36
N LYS A 311 7.86 5.66 21.38
CA LYS A 311 9.16 6.35 21.38
C LYS A 311 9.32 7.25 20.15
N ARG A 312 9.08 6.73 18.95
CA ARG A 312 9.20 7.49 17.70
C ARG A 312 8.12 8.56 17.56
N GLY A 313 6.90 8.27 17.97
CA GLY A 313 5.82 9.25 17.99
C GLY A 313 6.18 10.46 18.84
N ILE A 314 6.75 10.25 20.03
CA ILE A 314 7.24 11.34 20.87
C ILE A 314 8.37 12.10 20.15
N THR A 315 9.40 11.40 19.64
CA THR A 315 10.49 12.03 18.86
C THR A 315 9.96 12.91 17.73
N ASN A 316 9.12 12.36 16.85
CA ASN A 316 8.57 13.06 15.69
C ASN A 316 7.69 14.25 16.10
N SER A 317 6.94 14.13 17.20
CA SER A 317 6.12 15.23 17.71
C SER A 317 6.94 16.42 18.22
N LEU A 318 8.16 16.17 18.70
CA LEU A 318 9.08 17.20 19.15
C LEU A 318 9.79 17.85 17.96
N GLU A 319 10.20 17.05 16.96
CA GLU A 319 10.89 17.52 15.74
C GLU A 319 9.99 18.38 14.84
N GLU A 320 8.71 18.01 14.63
CA GLU A 320 7.88 18.57 13.54
C GLU A 320 6.92 19.72 13.93
N GLY A 321 7.18 20.48 15.00
CA GLY A 321 6.35 21.66 15.31
C GLY A 321 6.00 21.90 16.79
N GLY A 322 6.72 21.28 17.72
CA GLY A 322 6.63 21.58 19.14
C GLY A 322 5.25 21.35 19.77
N GLY A 323 4.75 22.31 20.57
CA GLY A 323 3.64 22.10 21.50
C GLY A 323 2.31 21.59 20.91
N ALA A 324 1.93 22.01 19.69
CA ALA A 324 0.71 21.51 19.04
C ALA A 324 0.82 20.03 18.67
N ASN A 325 1.98 19.61 18.17
CA ASN A 325 2.26 18.21 17.84
C ASN A 325 2.40 17.36 19.11
N SER A 326 2.99 17.91 20.17
CA SER A 326 3.07 17.24 21.46
C SER A 326 1.68 16.92 22.03
N ALA A 327 0.74 17.87 21.96
CA ALA A 327 -0.65 17.65 22.39
C ALA A 327 -1.39 16.63 21.51
N ALA A 328 -1.19 16.69 20.19
CA ALA A 328 -1.77 15.70 19.27
C ALA A 328 -1.20 14.31 19.54
N MET A 329 0.12 14.18 19.73
CA MET A 329 0.75 12.90 20.04
C MET A 329 0.24 12.33 21.35
N ALA A 330 0.09 13.14 22.41
CA ALA A 330 -0.54 12.71 23.64
C ALA A 330 -1.97 12.18 23.42
N SER A 331 -2.75 12.85 22.55
CA SER A 331 -4.10 12.41 22.17
C SER A 331 -4.09 11.06 21.44
N LEU A 332 -3.16 10.86 20.50
CA LEU A 332 -2.98 9.56 19.83
C LEU A 332 -2.64 8.46 20.82
N LEU A 333 -1.69 8.69 21.73
CA LEU A 333 -1.29 7.70 22.72
C LEU A 333 -2.45 7.31 23.64
N ALA A 334 -3.26 8.29 24.07
CA ALA A 334 -4.47 8.02 24.84
C ALA A 334 -5.49 7.20 24.03
N TYR A 335 -5.69 7.53 22.75
CA TYR A 335 -6.59 6.81 21.85
C TYR A 335 -6.15 5.36 21.61
N LEU A 336 -4.86 5.12 21.35
CA LEU A 336 -4.32 3.79 21.12
C LEU A 336 -4.43 2.87 22.35
N VAL A 337 -4.29 3.44 23.55
CA VAL A 337 -4.46 2.69 24.81
C VAL A 337 -5.94 2.41 25.08
N SER A 338 -6.83 3.40 24.88
CA SER A 338 -8.27 3.22 25.13
C SER A 338 -8.93 2.23 24.17
N HIS A 339 -8.35 2.03 22.98
CA HIS A 339 -8.77 1.01 22.01
C HIS A 339 -7.98 -0.30 22.11
N GLU A 340 -7.21 -0.49 23.19
CA GLU A 340 -6.44 -1.72 23.48
C GLU A 340 -5.42 -2.10 22.39
N LEU A 341 -4.99 -1.14 21.57
CA LEU A 341 -3.97 -1.38 20.53
C LEU A 341 -2.56 -1.36 21.11
N VAL A 342 -2.31 -0.49 22.09
CA VAL A 342 -1.03 -0.42 22.79
C VAL A 342 -1.27 -0.75 24.26
N SER A 343 -0.66 -1.85 24.72
CA SER A 343 -0.75 -2.23 26.13
C SER A 343 -0.01 -1.21 27.02
N THR A 344 -0.46 -1.07 28.27
CA THR A 344 0.18 -0.18 29.26
C THR A 344 1.67 -0.49 29.43
N GLY A 345 2.07 -1.78 29.38
CA GLY A 345 3.48 -2.17 29.45
C GLY A 345 4.31 -1.68 28.26
N GLN A 346 3.75 -1.73 27.04
CA GLN A 346 4.41 -1.20 25.84
C GLN A 346 4.46 0.34 25.86
N LEU A 347 3.40 0.99 26.36
CA LEU A 347 3.38 2.42 26.56
C LEU A 347 4.51 2.89 27.48
N ILE A 348 4.56 2.34 28.70
CA ILE A 348 5.59 2.69 29.70
C ILE A 348 7.00 2.44 29.15
N LYS A 349 7.23 1.26 28.56
CA LYS A 349 8.52 0.93 27.92
C LYS A 349 8.89 1.93 26.82
N GLY A 350 7.93 2.44 26.06
CA GLY A 350 8.15 3.47 25.05
C GLY A 350 8.61 4.80 25.64
N PHE A 351 7.92 5.29 26.69
CA PHE A 351 8.32 6.49 27.42
C PHE A 351 9.71 6.34 28.06
N GLU A 352 9.98 5.21 28.72
CA GLU A 352 11.29 4.92 29.32
C GLU A 352 12.41 4.91 28.26
N ARG A 353 12.17 4.31 27.09
CA ARG A 353 13.14 4.32 25.99
C ARG A 353 13.35 5.72 25.41
N PHE A 354 12.34 6.59 25.47
CA PHE A 354 12.50 7.99 25.07
C PHE A 354 13.33 8.78 26.11
N LYS A 355 13.14 8.54 27.41
CA LYS A 355 13.97 9.17 28.48
C LYS A 355 15.47 8.96 28.27
N LEU A 356 15.86 7.80 27.74
CA LEU A 356 17.26 7.46 27.45
C LEU A 356 17.88 8.26 26.31
N VAL A 357 17.07 8.83 25.40
CA VAL A 357 17.53 9.63 24.26
C VAL A 357 17.16 11.11 24.39
N LEU A 358 16.41 11.49 25.43
CA LEU A 358 15.95 12.86 25.63
C LEU A 358 17.10 13.87 25.71
N TYR A 359 18.24 13.49 26.29
CA TYR A 359 19.41 14.36 26.33
C TYR A 359 19.94 14.67 24.92
N ASP A 360 20.05 13.65 24.08
CA ASP A 360 20.53 13.80 22.70
C ASP A 360 19.54 14.63 21.88
N VAL A 361 18.24 14.36 22.01
CA VAL A 361 17.17 15.15 21.37
C VAL A 361 17.20 16.61 21.81
N ALA A 362 17.55 16.88 23.08
CA ALA A 362 17.64 18.24 23.60
C ALA A 362 18.82 19.04 23.03
N LEU A 363 19.83 18.37 22.44
CA LEU A 363 20.92 19.04 21.72
C LEU A 363 20.40 19.74 20.46
N ASP A 364 19.44 19.11 19.78
CA ASP A 364 18.83 19.65 18.56
C ASP A 364 17.61 20.53 18.87
N ILE A 365 16.88 20.21 19.95
CA ILE A 365 15.62 20.86 20.33
C ILE A 365 15.72 21.38 21.78
N PRO A 366 16.06 22.67 22.00
CA PRO A 366 16.30 23.21 23.34
C PRO A 366 15.15 23.06 24.35
N ASN A 367 13.90 23.00 23.87
CA ASN A 367 12.70 22.86 24.70
C ASN A 367 12.20 21.40 24.81
N ALA A 368 12.96 20.40 24.34
CA ALA A 368 12.54 18.99 24.32
C ALA A 368 12.10 18.47 25.70
N ALA A 369 12.84 18.83 26.75
CA ALA A 369 12.52 18.40 28.11
C ALA A 369 11.16 18.95 28.61
N VAL A 370 10.83 20.20 28.29
CA VAL A 370 9.56 20.83 28.68
C VAL A 370 8.41 20.19 27.92
N LEU A 371 8.56 20.01 26.60
CA LEU A 371 7.54 19.36 25.77
C LEU A 371 7.29 17.92 26.19
N PHE A 372 8.34 17.18 26.55
CA PHE A 372 8.21 15.83 27.07
C PHE A 372 7.47 15.80 28.42
N GLN A 373 7.76 16.74 29.32
CA GLN A 373 7.02 16.89 30.57
C GLN A 373 5.53 17.17 30.34
N ASP A 374 5.19 18.00 29.36
CA ASP A 374 3.80 18.28 29.01
C ASP A 374 3.07 17.02 28.50
N ILE A 375 3.72 16.21 27.66
CA ILE A 375 3.17 14.92 27.18
C ILE A 375 2.97 13.96 28.37
N VAL A 376 3.95 13.85 29.28
CA VAL A 376 3.83 13.01 30.47
C VAL A 376 2.69 13.48 31.38
N ALA A 377 2.60 14.77 31.65
CA ALA A 377 1.54 15.36 32.46
C ALA A 377 0.15 15.07 31.86
N ARG A 378 0.04 15.15 30.53
CA ARG A 378 -1.18 14.78 29.82
C ARG A 378 -1.48 13.29 29.94
N GLY A 379 -0.49 12.42 29.75
CA GLY A 379 -0.65 10.97 29.91
C GLY A 379 -1.06 10.55 31.33
N ILE A 380 -0.59 11.26 32.36
CA ILE A 380 -1.04 11.06 33.75
C ILE A 380 -2.49 11.51 33.93
N SER A 381 -2.85 12.68 33.38
CA SER A 381 -4.22 13.21 33.43
C SER A 381 -5.22 12.32 32.71
N ASP A 382 -4.84 11.74 31.57
CA ASP A 382 -5.67 10.84 30.78
C ASP A 382 -5.68 9.41 31.34
N GLY A 383 -4.93 9.14 32.43
CA GLY A 383 -4.92 7.86 33.14
C GLY A 383 -4.14 6.74 32.46
N ILE A 384 -3.33 7.06 31.44
CA ILE A 384 -2.53 6.08 30.69
C ILE A 384 -1.12 5.87 31.28
N LEU A 385 -0.64 6.79 32.11
CA LEU A 385 0.64 6.69 32.83
C LEU A 385 0.48 6.67 34.35
N PRO A 386 1.42 6.03 35.09
CA PRO A 386 1.47 6.12 36.55
C PRO A 386 1.63 7.55 37.06
N LYS A 387 0.98 7.89 38.19
CA LYS A 387 1.01 9.24 38.77
C LYS A 387 2.41 9.71 39.20
N ASP A 388 3.29 8.76 39.48
CA ASP A 388 4.68 8.94 39.90
C ASP A 388 5.67 8.75 38.75
N PHE A 389 5.21 8.70 37.49
CA PHE A 389 6.09 8.57 36.34
C PHE A 389 7.05 9.76 36.23
N ASP A 390 8.35 9.49 36.36
CA ASP A 390 9.40 10.50 36.27
C ASP A 390 9.71 10.84 34.79
N ALA A 391 9.57 12.12 34.43
CA ALA A 391 9.86 12.65 33.10
C ALA A 391 11.32 13.11 32.90
N SER A 392 12.20 12.91 33.88
CA SER A 392 13.59 13.38 33.82
C SER A 392 14.44 12.54 32.85
N ALA A 393 15.36 13.18 32.14
CA ALA A 393 16.32 12.45 31.29
C ALA A 393 17.18 11.51 32.15
N VAL A 394 17.42 10.30 31.65
CA VAL A 394 18.36 9.35 32.28
C VAL A 394 19.66 9.42 31.50
N LYS A 395 20.77 9.79 32.17
CA LYS A 395 22.09 9.71 31.54
C LYS A 395 22.42 8.25 31.28
N LYS A 396 22.78 7.92 30.03
CA LYS A 396 23.54 6.69 29.76
C LYS A 396 24.88 6.80 30.48
N GLU A 397 25.13 5.89 31.41
CA GLU A 397 26.49 5.66 31.94
C GLU A 397 27.41 5.07 30.85
#